data_AF-A0A2P5AET7-F1
#
_entry.id   AF-A0A2P5AET7-F1
#
_cell.length_a   1.000
_cell.length_b   1.000
_cell.length_c   1.000
_cell.angle_alpha   90.00
_cell.angle_beta   90.00
_cell.angle_gamma   90.00
#
_symmetry.space_group_name_H-M   'P 1'
#
loop_
_entity.id
_entity.type
_entity.pdbx_description
1 polymer ?
#
loop_
_entity_poly.entity_id
_entity_poly.type
_entity_poly.pdbx_seq_one_letter_code
_entity_poly.pdbx_strand_id
1 'polypeptide(L)'
;MREQFSCSKSRTVEEILTIEIKPGWKKGTKITFPEKGNQEPGVIPADLIFVVDEKPHALYKRDGNDLVVNQEITLLEALAGKSLDLTTLDGRNLVIPLTEIIKPGTEMVVQNEGMPISKEPGKKGNLRIKFDVRYPSRLTAEQKADLRRVLGGVL
;
A
#
# COMPACT_ATOMS: atom_id res chain seq x y z
N MET A 1 -23.08 45.13 44.31
CA MET A 1 -22.33 45.65 43.14
C MET A 1 -21.87 44.41 42.36
N ARG A 2 -22.28 44.28 41.08
CA ARG A 2 -22.08 43.05 40.28
C ARG A 2 -20.62 42.94 39.83
N GLU A 3 -20.03 41.77 40.05
CA GLU A 3 -18.77 41.36 39.41
C GLU A 3 -18.97 41.29 37.90
N GLN A 4 -18.18 42.07 37.15
CA GLN A 4 -18.05 41.92 35.71
C GLN A 4 -16.99 40.86 35.45
N PHE A 5 -17.42 39.61 35.27
CA PHE A 5 -16.61 38.63 34.57
C PHE A 5 -16.59 39.04 33.09
N SER A 6 -15.53 39.76 32.71
CA SER A 6 -15.22 40.06 31.32
C SER A 6 -14.98 38.75 30.59
N CYS A 7 -15.93 38.36 29.75
CA CYS A 7 -15.79 37.21 28.85
C CYS A 7 -14.66 37.53 27.85
N SER A 8 -13.50 36.90 28.05
CA SER A 8 -12.36 37.00 27.15
C SER A 8 -12.78 36.48 25.77
N LYS A 9 -12.90 37.39 24.80
CA LYS A 9 -13.21 37.03 23.41
C LYS A 9 -12.05 36.19 22.86
N SER A 10 -12.29 34.90 22.63
CA SER A 10 -11.35 34.03 21.90
C SER A 10 -11.23 34.51 20.46
N ARG A 11 -10.00 34.67 19.97
CA ARG A 11 -9.73 35.02 18.57
C ARG A 11 -9.14 33.81 17.86
N THR A 12 -9.79 33.37 16.79
CA THR A 12 -9.22 32.35 15.89
C THR A 12 -8.16 33.02 15.02
N VAL A 13 -6.98 32.40 14.95
CA VAL A 13 -5.89 32.80 14.05
C VAL A 13 -5.65 31.62 13.11
N GLU A 14 -5.55 31.91 11.82
CA GLU A 14 -5.19 30.92 10.80
C GLU A 14 -3.71 31.07 10.48
N GLU A 15 -2.98 29.96 10.51
CA GLU A 15 -1.56 29.88 10.16
C GLU A 15 -1.34 28.69 9.23
N ILE A 16 -0.52 28.87 8.19
CA ILE A 16 -0.16 27.79 7.26
C ILE A 16 1.12 27.13 7.75
N LEU A 17 1.03 25.84 8.08
CA LEU A 17 2.18 25.02 8.46
C LEU A 17 2.54 24.08 7.30
N THR A 18 3.76 24.22 6.78
CA THR A 18 4.25 23.37 5.68
C THR A 18 4.88 22.10 6.25
N ILE A 19 4.39 20.94 5.79
CA ILE A 19 4.95 19.63 6.13
C ILE A 19 5.53 19.00 4.87
N GLU A 20 6.84 18.81 4.84
CA GLU A 20 7.51 18.06 3.79
C GLU A 20 7.50 16.55 4.10
N ILE A 21 6.64 15.80 3.43
CA ILE A 21 6.59 14.34 3.57
C ILE A 21 7.84 13.72 2.98
N LYS A 22 8.65 13.04 3.81
CA LYS A 22 9.85 12.34 3.33
C LYS A 22 9.54 10.91 2.87
N PRO A 23 10.23 10.40 1.83
CA PRO A 23 10.04 9.04 1.35
C PRO A 23 10.20 7.98 2.46
N GLY A 24 9.30 7.00 2.45
CA GLY A 24 9.33 5.87 3.38
C GLY A 24 8.73 6.12 4.76
N TRP A 25 8.30 7.36 5.09
CA TRP A 25 7.57 7.63 6.33
C TRP A 25 6.41 6.65 6.49
N LYS A 26 6.30 6.08 7.69
CA LYS A 26 5.30 5.07 8.04
C LYS A 26 4.13 5.74 8.74
N LYS A 27 2.97 5.09 8.69
CA LYS A 27 1.87 5.41 9.61
C LYS A 27 2.39 5.55 11.04
N GLY A 28 1.99 6.64 11.71
CA GLY A 28 2.38 6.96 13.08
C GLY A 28 3.59 7.89 13.21
N THR A 29 4.30 8.25 12.13
CA THR A 29 5.33 9.29 12.19
C THR A 29 4.72 10.58 12.73
N LYS A 30 5.35 11.18 13.75
CA LYS A 30 4.91 12.42 14.38
C LYS A 30 5.73 13.60 13.87
N ILE A 31 5.05 14.68 13.52
CA ILE A 31 5.64 15.98 13.17
C ILE A 31 5.14 16.99 14.19
N THR A 32 6.04 17.51 15.01
CA THR A 32 5.72 18.44 16.08
C THR A 32 6.04 19.87 15.66
N PHE A 33 5.06 20.75 15.81
CA PHE A 33 5.23 22.20 15.74
C PHE A 33 5.11 22.75 17.16
N PRO A 34 6.23 23.20 17.77
CA PRO A 34 6.22 23.63 19.16
C PRO A 34 5.38 24.89 19.33
N GLU A 35 4.64 24.96 20.44
CA GLU A 35 3.88 26.16 20.86
C GLU A 35 2.85 26.66 19.81
N LYS A 36 2.32 25.76 18.98
CA LYS A 36 1.29 26.05 17.96
C LYS A 36 -0.14 25.67 18.37
N GLY A 37 -0.35 25.33 19.63
CA GLY A 37 -1.65 25.02 20.23
C GLY A 37 -2.40 26.26 20.70
N ASN A 38 -3.38 26.05 21.58
CA ASN A 38 -4.16 27.15 22.14
C ASN A 38 -3.27 28.07 22.99
N GLN A 39 -3.44 29.39 22.81
CA GLN A 39 -2.71 30.41 23.54
C GLN A 39 -3.59 31.04 24.63
N GLU A 40 -3.06 31.11 25.85
CA GLU A 40 -3.68 31.79 26.99
C GLU A 40 -2.69 32.80 27.62
N PRO A 41 -3.16 33.92 28.19
CA PRO A 41 -2.28 34.90 28.82
C PRO A 41 -1.48 34.27 29.97
N GLY A 42 -0.15 34.39 29.92
CA GLY A 42 0.74 33.86 30.96
C GLY A 42 0.99 32.35 30.90
N VAL A 43 0.47 31.66 29.87
CA VAL A 43 0.65 30.22 29.66
C VAL A 43 1.41 29.98 28.35
N ILE A 44 2.40 29.09 28.38
CA ILE A 44 3.11 28.65 27.16
C ILE A 44 2.14 27.80 26.33
N PRO A 45 1.93 28.10 25.03
CA PRO A 45 1.03 27.33 24.19
C PRO A 45 1.46 25.86 24.09
N ALA A 46 0.48 24.97 23.91
CA ALA A 46 0.76 23.56 23.69
C ALA A 46 1.41 23.30 22.31
N ASP A 47 2.00 22.13 22.12
CA ASP A 47 2.53 21.70 20.84
C ASP A 47 1.41 21.18 19.92
N LEU A 48 1.53 21.47 18.62
CA LEU A 48 0.69 20.85 17.60
C LEU A 48 1.41 19.66 16.98
N ILE A 49 0.84 18.46 17.14
CA ILE A 49 1.44 17.21 16.64
C ILE A 49 0.60 16.65 15.50
N PHE A 50 1.18 16.63 14.30
CA PHE A 50 0.62 15.90 13.17
C PHE A 50 1.09 14.45 13.20
N VAL A 51 0.18 13.52 12.93
CA VAL A 51 0.48 12.10 12.81
C VAL A 51 0.22 11.66 11.39
N VAL A 52 1.23 11.09 10.73
CA VAL A 52 1.09 10.54 9.38
C VAL A 52 0.16 9.34 9.43
N ASP A 53 -0.82 9.31 8.53
CA ASP A 53 -1.68 8.16 8.29
C ASP A 53 -1.67 7.76 6.82
N GLU A 54 -2.03 6.51 6.55
CA GLU A 54 -2.02 5.91 5.22
C GLU A 54 -3.47 5.70 4.74
N LYS A 55 -3.81 6.32 3.62
CA LYS A 55 -5.11 6.08 2.97
C LYS A 55 -5.07 4.74 2.23
N PRO A 56 -6.14 3.92 2.31
CA PRO A 56 -6.24 2.71 1.51
C PRO A 56 -6.05 3.00 0.02
N HIS A 57 -5.23 2.20 -0.64
CA HIS A 57 -5.04 2.25 -2.09
C HIS A 57 -5.81 1.11 -2.75
N ALA A 58 -6.32 1.33 -3.97
CA ALA A 58 -7.18 0.37 -4.66
C ALA A 58 -6.46 -0.95 -4.98
N LEU A 59 -5.18 -0.89 -5.32
CA LEU A 59 -4.39 -2.05 -5.77
C LEU A 59 -3.35 -2.53 -4.76
N TYR A 60 -2.80 -1.62 -3.96
CA TYR A 60 -1.60 -1.88 -3.17
C TYR A 60 -1.93 -1.78 -1.70
N LYS A 61 -1.45 -2.76 -0.93
CA LYS A 61 -1.45 -2.71 0.52
C LYS A 61 -0.02 -2.63 1.00
N ARG A 62 0.30 -1.62 1.80
CA ARG A 62 1.62 -1.52 2.42
C ARG A 62 1.74 -2.53 3.57
N ASP A 63 2.87 -3.23 3.62
CA ASP A 63 3.28 -4.10 4.72
C ASP A 63 4.71 -3.74 5.13
N GLY A 64 4.83 -2.85 6.12
CA GLY A 64 6.13 -2.30 6.53
C GLY A 64 6.80 -1.49 5.40
N ASN A 65 7.88 -2.02 4.83
CA ASN A 65 8.56 -1.43 3.67
C ASN A 65 8.15 -2.11 2.36
N ASP A 66 7.38 -3.19 2.41
CA ASP A 66 6.96 -3.94 1.25
C ASP A 66 5.58 -3.48 0.78
N LEU A 67 5.26 -3.80 -0.47
CA LEU A 67 3.94 -3.65 -1.06
C LEU A 67 3.37 -5.03 -1.35
N VAL A 68 2.08 -5.19 -1.10
CA VAL A 68 1.34 -6.41 -1.43
C VAL A 68 0.26 -6.05 -2.44
N VAL A 69 0.17 -6.85 -3.51
CA VAL A 69 -0.91 -6.78 -4.51
C VAL A 69 -1.50 -8.17 -4.68
N ASN A 70 -2.83 -8.23 -4.79
CA ASN A 70 -3.54 -9.45 -5.12
C ASN A 70 -3.83 -9.44 -6.62
N GLN A 71 -3.47 -10.52 -7.32
CA GLN A 71 -3.71 -10.65 -8.75
C GLN A 71 -4.48 -11.92 -9.07
N GLU A 72 -5.64 -11.73 -9.69
CA GLU A 72 -6.43 -12.82 -10.25
C GLU A 72 -5.84 -13.22 -11.61
N ILE A 73 -5.56 -14.50 -11.78
CA ILE A 73 -5.15 -15.11 -13.04
C ILE A 73 -6.04 -16.30 -13.36
N THR A 74 -6.23 -16.60 -14.63
CA THR A 74 -6.98 -17.80 -15.04
C THR A 74 -6.15 -19.06 -14.82
N LEU A 75 -6.83 -20.21 -14.70
CA LEU A 75 -6.16 -21.51 -14.68
C LEU A 75 -5.23 -21.73 -15.89
N LEU A 76 -5.61 -21.25 -17.07
CA LEU A 76 -4.76 -21.35 -18.27
C LEU A 76 -3.45 -20.56 -18.09
N GLU A 77 -3.55 -19.30 -17.67
CA GLU A 77 -2.39 -18.43 -17.42
C GLU A 77 -1.50 -18.98 -16.30
N ALA A 78 -2.10 -19.60 -15.28
CA ALA A 78 -1.37 -20.24 -14.19
C ALA A 78 -0.58 -21.48 -14.63
N LEU A 79 -1.06 -22.22 -15.65
CA LEU A 79 -0.44 -23.46 -16.14
C LEU A 79 0.50 -23.23 -17.33
N ALA A 80 0.13 -22.32 -18.23
CA ALA A 80 0.83 -22.08 -19.50
C ALA A 80 1.67 -20.79 -19.49
N GLY A 81 1.63 -20.04 -18.40
CA GLY A 81 2.34 -18.78 -18.23
C GLY A 81 1.59 -17.57 -18.79
N LYS A 82 2.06 -16.39 -18.40
CA LYS A 82 1.55 -15.06 -18.79
C LYS A 82 2.60 -13.99 -18.48
N SER A 83 2.60 -12.87 -19.20
CA SER A 83 3.27 -11.65 -18.72
C SER A 83 2.29 -10.77 -17.96
N LEU A 84 2.56 -10.50 -16.69
CA LEU A 84 1.77 -9.62 -15.86
C LEU A 84 2.26 -8.18 -16.00
N ASP A 85 1.36 -7.26 -16.35
CA ASP A 85 1.63 -5.83 -16.39
C ASP A 85 1.09 -5.16 -15.12
N LEU A 86 1.97 -4.44 -14.41
CA LEU A 86 1.63 -3.72 -13.19
C LEU A 86 2.12 -2.27 -13.25
N THR A 87 1.20 -1.32 -13.07
CA THR A 87 1.56 0.08 -12.87
C THR A 87 1.99 0.28 -11.42
N THR A 88 3.26 0.59 -11.21
CA THR A 88 3.86 0.87 -9.90
C THR A 88 3.39 2.22 -9.34
N LEU A 89 3.64 2.50 -8.05
CA LEU A 89 3.24 3.77 -7.41
C LEU A 89 3.92 5.02 -7.98
N ASP A 90 5.06 4.86 -8.66
CA ASP A 90 5.77 5.95 -9.34
C ASP A 90 5.36 6.10 -10.82
N GLY A 91 4.38 5.33 -11.27
CA GLY A 91 3.79 5.40 -12.61
C GLY A 91 4.52 4.57 -13.67
N ARG A 92 5.63 3.90 -13.35
CA ARG A 92 6.27 2.96 -14.29
C ARG A 92 5.41 1.72 -14.51
N ASN A 93 5.45 1.18 -15.73
CA ASN A 93 4.90 -0.13 -16.04
C ASN A 93 5.95 -1.22 -15.79
N LEU A 94 5.61 -2.19 -14.95
CA LEU A 94 6.46 -3.33 -14.59
C LEU A 94 5.89 -4.58 -15.25
N VAL A 95 6.67 -5.18 -16.16
CA VAL A 95 6.31 -6.40 -16.89
C VAL A 95 6.98 -7.60 -16.21
N ILE A 96 6.18 -8.53 -15.71
CA ILE A 96 6.65 -9.68 -14.91
C ILE A 96 6.27 -10.97 -15.63
N PRO A 97 7.24 -11.71 -16.20
CA PRO A 97 6.95 -12.99 -16.84
C PRO A 97 6.67 -14.07 -15.79
N LEU A 98 5.51 -14.72 -15.93
CA LEU A 98 5.11 -15.89 -15.16
C LEU A 98 5.49 -17.11 -15.98
N THR A 99 6.71 -17.60 -15.80
CA THR A 99 7.26 -18.74 -16.58
C THR A 99 6.97 -20.09 -15.93
N GLU A 100 6.84 -20.11 -14.61
CA GLU A 100 6.58 -21.32 -13.81
C GLU A 100 5.09 -21.52 -13.56
N ILE A 101 4.70 -22.76 -13.25
CA ILE A 101 3.32 -23.06 -12.84
C ILE A 101 2.99 -22.35 -11.52
N ILE A 102 1.94 -21.54 -11.54
CA ILE A 102 1.44 -20.84 -10.36
C ILE A 102 0.36 -21.67 -9.68
N LYS A 103 0.59 -22.01 -8.41
CA LYS A 103 -0.39 -22.69 -7.58
C LYS A 103 -1.31 -21.67 -6.91
N PRO A 104 -2.56 -22.04 -6.58
CA PRO A 104 -3.42 -21.20 -5.77
C PRO A 104 -2.73 -20.81 -4.45
N GLY A 105 -2.74 -19.52 -4.11
CA GLY A 105 -2.12 -19.00 -2.90
C GLY A 105 -0.60 -18.84 -2.98
N THR A 106 0.04 -19.12 -4.12
CA THR A 106 1.45 -18.79 -4.34
C THR A 106 1.67 -17.29 -4.24
N GLU A 107 2.80 -16.92 -3.64
CA GLU A 107 3.27 -15.56 -3.57
C GLU A 107 4.58 -15.42 -4.34
N MET A 108 4.65 -14.45 -5.26
CA MET A 108 5.86 -14.09 -5.98
C MET A 108 6.43 -12.79 -5.41
N VAL A 109 7.76 -12.73 -5.28
CA VAL A 109 8.46 -11.56 -4.76
C VAL A 109 9.26 -10.91 -5.89
N VAL A 110 8.95 -9.65 -6.18
CA VAL A 110 9.76 -8.79 -7.04
C VAL A 110 10.61 -7.89 -6.15
N GLN A 111 11.92 -8.11 -6.23
CA GLN A 111 12.87 -7.41 -5.37
C GLN A 111 12.93 -5.91 -5.71
N ASN A 112 13.10 -5.08 -4.67
CA ASN A 112 13.29 -3.62 -4.80
C ASN A 112 12.13 -2.83 -5.43
N GLU A 113 10.93 -3.42 -5.52
CA GLU A 113 9.72 -2.75 -6.04
C GLU A 113 8.70 -2.39 -4.94
N GLY A 114 9.13 -2.36 -3.67
CA GLY A 114 8.34 -1.90 -2.53
C GLY A 114 8.50 -0.40 -2.22
N MET A 115 8.22 -0.03 -0.97
CA MET A 115 8.36 1.34 -0.47
C MET A 115 9.82 1.70 -0.16
N PRO A 116 10.22 2.98 -0.28
CA PRO A 116 11.53 3.45 0.16
C PRO A 116 11.78 3.18 1.65
N ILE A 117 13.01 2.82 1.99
CA ILE A 117 13.42 2.60 3.38
C ILE A 117 14.02 3.90 3.93
N SER A 118 13.31 4.59 4.83
CA SER A 118 13.75 5.93 5.30
C SER A 118 15.14 5.96 5.95
N LYS A 119 15.59 4.84 6.52
CA LYS A 119 16.91 4.73 7.16
C LYS A 119 18.03 4.37 6.17
N GLU A 120 17.69 3.94 4.96
CA GLU A 120 18.64 3.44 3.95
C GLU A 120 18.35 4.11 2.60
N PRO A 121 18.88 5.32 2.35
CA PRO A 121 18.66 6.04 1.11
C PRO A 121 19.00 5.20 -0.12
N GLY A 122 18.13 5.21 -1.12
CA GLY A 122 18.28 4.44 -2.36
C GLY A 122 17.80 2.99 -2.27
N LYS A 123 17.50 2.46 -1.08
CA LYS A 123 16.92 1.11 -0.94
C LYS A 123 15.40 1.15 -0.84
N LYS A 124 14.77 0.11 -1.36
CA LYS A 124 13.33 -0.15 -1.29
C LYS A 124 13.09 -1.53 -0.68
N GLY A 125 11.90 -1.72 -0.12
CA GLY A 125 11.39 -3.06 0.15
C GLY A 125 11.02 -3.79 -1.13
N ASN A 126 10.25 -4.86 -1.00
CA ASN A 126 9.84 -5.71 -2.12
C ASN A 126 8.37 -5.52 -2.48
N LEU A 127 8.02 -5.90 -3.71
CA LEU A 127 6.64 -6.10 -4.13
C LEU A 127 6.32 -7.60 -4.01
N ARG A 128 5.25 -7.90 -3.29
CA ARG A 128 4.73 -9.25 -3.08
C ARG A 128 3.40 -9.41 -3.82
N ILE A 129 3.37 -10.32 -4.78
CA ILE A 129 2.21 -10.58 -5.64
C ILE A 129 1.58 -11.88 -5.18
N LYS A 130 0.36 -11.79 -4.65
CA LYS A 130 -0.43 -12.95 -4.23
C LYS A 130 -1.37 -13.34 -5.36
N PHE A 131 -1.27 -14.56 -5.82
CA PHE A 131 -2.09 -15.04 -6.92
C PHE A 131 -3.36 -15.73 -6.44
N ASP A 132 -4.49 -15.30 -7.01
CA ASP A 132 -5.76 -16.02 -6.95
C ASP A 132 -6.01 -16.67 -8.32
N VAL A 133 -6.16 -17.99 -8.34
CA VAL A 133 -6.33 -18.74 -9.58
C VAL A 133 -7.81 -18.99 -9.83
N ARG A 134 -8.36 -18.30 -10.82
CA ARG A 134 -9.75 -18.48 -11.22
C ARG A 134 -9.92 -19.70 -12.11
N TYR A 135 -10.58 -20.72 -11.58
CA TYR A 135 -10.96 -21.92 -12.31
C TYR A 135 -12.15 -21.66 -13.25
N PRO A 136 -12.22 -22.34 -14.41
CA PRO A 136 -13.41 -22.29 -15.25
C PRO A 136 -14.59 -22.94 -14.53
N SER A 137 -15.78 -22.33 -14.62
CA SER A 137 -16.99 -22.86 -13.96
C SER A 137 -17.51 -24.16 -14.59
N ARG A 138 -17.17 -24.42 -15.85
CA ARG A 138 -17.55 -25.61 -16.61
C ARG A 138 -16.54 -25.90 -17.71
N LEU A 139 -16.48 -27.17 -18.10
CA LEU A 139 -15.70 -27.66 -19.24
C LEU A 139 -16.55 -28.66 -20.03
N THR A 140 -16.47 -28.62 -21.36
CA THR A 140 -17.14 -29.58 -22.24
C THR A 140 -16.52 -30.98 -22.11
N ALA A 141 -17.21 -32.00 -22.61
CA ALA A 141 -16.68 -33.37 -22.61
C ALA A 141 -15.36 -33.47 -23.41
N GLU A 142 -15.29 -32.77 -24.54
CA GLU A 142 -14.09 -32.67 -25.39
C GLU A 142 -12.92 -32.00 -24.65
N GLN A 143 -13.14 -30.83 -24.04
CA GLN A 143 -12.10 -30.14 -23.25
C GLN A 143 -11.58 -31.01 -22.10
N LYS A 144 -12.47 -31.76 -21.42
CA LYS A 144 -12.05 -32.71 -20.37
C LYS A 144 -11.24 -33.87 -20.93
N ALA A 145 -11.56 -34.36 -22.13
CA ALA A 145 -10.79 -35.43 -22.78
C ALA A 145 -9.38 -34.94 -23.15
N ASP A 146 -9.26 -33.73 -23.71
CA ASP A 146 -7.97 -33.12 -24.00
C ASP A 146 -7.12 -32.90 -22.75
N LEU A 147 -7.72 -32.39 -21.67
CA LEU A 147 -7.01 -32.21 -20.40
C LEU A 147 -6.52 -33.55 -19.82
N ARG A 148 -7.32 -34.63 -19.90
CA ARG A 148 -6.86 -35.96 -19.48
C ARG A 148 -5.70 -36.46 -20.33
N ARG A 149 -5.73 -36.21 -21.65
CA ARG A 149 -4.65 -36.60 -22.56
C ARG A 149 -3.34 -35.86 -22.24
N VAL A 150 -3.41 -34.56 -21.93
CA VAL A 150 -2.22 -33.73 -21.66
C VAL A 150 -1.71 -33.89 -20.23
N LEU A 151 -2.59 -33.89 -19.23
CA LEU A 151 -2.23 -33.87 -17.81
C LEU A 151 -2.23 -35.26 -17.15
N GLY A 152 -2.83 -36.27 -17.78
CA GLY A 152 -3.01 -37.60 -17.18
C GLY A 152 -1.73 -38.41 -16.99
N GLY A 153 -0.61 -37.99 -17.60
CA GLY A 153 0.71 -38.61 -17.41
C GLY A 153 1.59 -37.95 -16.33
N VAL A 154 1.09 -36.90 -15.67
CA VAL A 154 1.83 -36.16 -14.65
C VAL A 154 1.55 -36.81 -13.29
N LEU A 155 2.47 -37.65 -12.82
CA LEU A 155 2.56 -38.16 -11.44
C LEU A 155 3.77 -37.52 -10.75
#